data_AF-A0A9R0YSG1-F1
#
_entry.id   AF-A0A9R0YSG1-F1
#
_cell.length_a   1.000
_cell.length_b   1.000
_cell.length_c   1.000
_cell.angle_alpha   90.00
_cell.angle_beta   90.00
_cell.angle_gamma   90.00
#
_symmetry.space_group_name_H-M   'P 1'
#
loop_
_entity.id
_entity.type
_entity.pdbx_description
1 polymer ?
#
loop_
_entity_poly.entity_id
_entity_poly.type
_entity_poly.pdbx_seq_one_letter_code
_entity_poly.pdbx_strand_id
1 'polypeptide(L)'
;MAPHYQATTLIASPSYPDAITWSSDNLVAVASGHIITILNPAALDGPRGLVVLRPRDPFPIGVVNREDLFEPSLVPTSLVRDTEPCARSVSWSQQGFAPNSGCLLAVCTVDGHVNLYRPPVSEFCDDWVKVADISQLLFNYYQNINFGEDDGPDSFPQEKANIDHAPQDMPVNCKNLFLAGVLDGEKGSQ
;
A
#
# COMPACT_ATOMS: atom_id res chain seq x y z
N MET A 1 12.81 -35.86 26.11
CA MET A 1 12.12 -34.56 26.15
C MET A 1 11.14 -34.56 24.99
N ALA A 2 9.84 -34.41 25.24
CA ALA A 2 8.87 -34.26 24.15
C ALA A 2 9.09 -32.87 23.54
N PRO A 3 9.05 -32.72 22.20
CA PRO A 3 9.04 -31.38 21.60
C PRO A 3 7.84 -30.62 22.16
N HIS A 4 8.09 -29.45 22.74
CA HIS A 4 7.05 -28.55 23.22
C HIS A 4 6.37 -27.94 21.99
N TYR A 5 5.31 -28.60 21.51
CA TYR A 5 4.47 -28.09 20.43
C TYR A 5 3.56 -27.00 20.99
N GLN A 6 3.62 -25.82 20.39
CA GLN A 6 2.69 -24.73 20.67
C GLN A 6 1.97 -24.34 19.39
N ALA A 7 0.65 -24.26 19.47
CA ALA A 7 -0.19 -23.78 18.38
C ALA A 7 -0.70 -22.37 18.72
N THR A 8 -0.61 -21.46 17.75
CA THR A 8 -1.31 -20.18 17.81
C THR A 8 -2.53 -20.25 16.90
N THR A 9 -3.70 -19.92 17.45
CA THR A 9 -4.95 -19.88 16.69
C THR A 9 -4.98 -18.64 15.82
N LEU A 10 -5.30 -18.83 14.53
CA LEU A 10 -5.61 -17.75 13.61
C LEU A 10 -7.13 -17.52 13.58
N ILE A 11 -7.56 -16.28 13.41
CA ILE A 11 -9.00 -15.94 13.39
C ILE A 11 -9.70 -16.41 12.11
N ALA A 12 -8.95 -16.60 11.02
CA ALA A 12 -9.42 -17.03 9.71
C ALA A 12 -8.28 -17.74 8.96
N SER A 13 -8.55 -18.19 7.73
CA SER A 13 -7.51 -18.69 6.84
C SER A 13 -6.79 -17.52 6.15
N PRO A 14 -5.45 -17.54 6.03
CA PRO A 14 -4.73 -16.61 5.16
C PRO A 14 -5.19 -16.78 3.71
N SER A 15 -5.90 -15.79 3.17
CA SER A 15 -6.64 -15.91 1.91
C SER A 15 -5.98 -15.20 0.72
N TYR A 16 -5.08 -14.26 0.98
CA TYR A 16 -4.44 -13.46 -0.06
C TYR A 16 -2.97 -13.85 -0.32
N PRO A 17 -2.43 -13.55 -1.51
CA PRO A 17 -0.99 -13.64 -1.76
C PRO A 17 -0.20 -12.82 -0.75
N ASP A 18 0.99 -13.30 -0.38
CA ASP A 18 1.87 -12.65 0.60
C ASP A 18 1.18 -12.36 1.94
N ALA A 19 0.19 -13.18 2.32
CA ALA A 19 -0.41 -13.12 3.65
C ALA A 19 0.50 -13.66 4.75
N ILE A 20 1.59 -14.35 4.39
CA ILE A 20 2.59 -14.87 5.33
C ILE A 20 3.96 -14.39 4.88
N THR A 21 4.69 -13.74 5.78
CA THR A 21 6.02 -13.20 5.45
C THR A 21 6.95 -13.19 6.66
N TRP A 22 8.24 -13.42 6.41
CA TRP A 22 9.28 -13.55 7.41
C TRP A 22 10.21 -12.33 7.37
N SER A 23 10.50 -11.76 8.53
CA SER A 23 11.33 -10.57 8.68
C SER A 23 12.80 -10.88 8.93
N SER A 24 13.69 -9.91 8.69
CA SER A 24 15.10 -10.07 9.04
C SER A 24 15.38 -10.17 10.56
N ASP A 25 14.44 -9.75 11.41
CA ASP A 25 14.50 -9.87 12.88
C ASP A 25 13.82 -11.15 13.42
N ASN A 26 13.65 -12.17 12.58
CA ASN A 26 13.12 -13.48 12.95
C ASN A 26 11.68 -13.46 13.47
N LEU A 27 10.85 -12.58 12.91
CA LEU A 27 9.41 -12.54 13.14
C LEU A 27 8.66 -13.02 11.91
N VAL A 28 7.56 -13.74 12.14
CA VAL A 28 6.64 -14.18 11.09
C VAL A 28 5.34 -13.41 11.26
N ALA A 29 4.96 -12.65 10.24
CA ALA A 29 3.62 -12.04 10.17
C ALA A 29 2.69 -12.98 9.40
N VAL A 30 1.51 -13.23 9.97
CA VAL A 30 0.44 -14.01 9.35
C VAL A 30 -0.83 -13.16 9.32
N ALA A 31 -1.18 -12.68 8.15
CA ALA A 31 -2.42 -11.96 7.87
C ALA A 31 -3.58 -12.94 7.70
N SER A 32 -4.63 -12.75 8.49
CA SER A 32 -5.80 -13.62 8.53
C SER A 32 -7.03 -12.76 8.86
N GLY A 33 -7.82 -12.40 7.85
CA GLY A 33 -8.96 -11.48 8.04
C GLY A 33 -8.50 -10.10 8.50
N HIS A 34 -9.14 -9.55 9.52
CA HIS A 34 -8.84 -8.23 10.10
C HIS A 34 -7.68 -8.25 11.11
N ILE A 35 -7.03 -9.41 11.34
CA ILE A 35 -5.93 -9.53 12.29
C ILE A 35 -4.67 -9.99 11.56
N ILE A 36 -3.54 -9.34 11.85
CA ILE A 36 -2.22 -9.83 11.49
C ILE A 36 -1.55 -10.28 12.77
N THR A 37 -1.27 -11.57 12.86
CA THR A 37 -0.60 -12.18 14.01
C THR A 37 0.90 -12.22 13.77
N ILE A 38 1.68 -11.73 14.72
CA ILE A 38 3.13 -11.65 14.65
C ILE A 38 3.71 -12.68 15.62
N LEU A 39 4.42 -13.65 15.08
CA LEU A 39 5.00 -14.76 15.81
C LEU A 39 6.52 -14.60 15.86
N ASN A 40 7.14 -15.03 16.95
CA ASN A 40 8.58 -15.26 16.99
C ASN A 40 8.80 -16.77 17.09
N PRO A 41 9.29 -17.45 16.03
CA PRO A 41 9.51 -18.90 16.05
C PRO A 41 10.48 -19.38 17.14
N ALA A 42 11.31 -18.50 17.68
CA ALA A 42 12.21 -18.81 18.79
C ALA A 42 11.57 -18.65 20.18
N ALA A 43 10.39 -18.03 20.27
CA ALA A 43 9.66 -17.84 21.52
C ALA A 43 8.58 -18.93 21.67
N LEU A 44 8.51 -19.55 22.85
CA LEU A 44 7.51 -20.58 23.19
C LEU A 44 6.31 -20.01 23.97
N ASP A 45 6.16 -18.68 23.98
CA ASP A 45 5.17 -17.96 24.79
C ASP A 45 4.08 -17.28 23.93
N GLY A 46 3.70 -17.91 22.81
CA GLY A 46 2.57 -17.47 21.99
C GLY A 46 2.93 -16.31 21.04
N PRO A 47 1.93 -15.62 20.46
CA PRO A 47 2.19 -14.55 19.51
C PRO A 47 2.92 -13.39 20.19
N ARG A 48 3.95 -12.89 19.50
CA ARG A 48 4.75 -11.74 19.94
C ARG A 48 3.99 -10.41 19.80
N GLY A 49 3.01 -10.36 18.91
CA GLY A 49 2.19 -9.17 18.72
C GLY A 49 1.01 -9.38 17.78
N LEU A 50 0.15 -8.39 17.71
CA LEU A 50 -1.03 -8.33 16.85
C LEU A 50 -1.12 -6.96 16.18
N VAL A 51 -1.60 -6.94 14.93
CA VAL A 51 -2.16 -5.74 14.29
C VAL A 51 -3.64 -6.00 14.07
N VAL A 52 -4.48 -5.11 14.59
CA VAL A 52 -5.93 -5.16 14.38
C VAL A 52 -6.32 -4.08 13.37
N LEU A 53 -6.83 -4.52 12.23
CA LEU A 53 -7.43 -3.65 11.22
C LEU A 53 -8.83 -3.24 11.65
N ARG A 54 -9.16 -1.97 11.46
CA ARG A 54 -10.47 -1.40 11.77
C ARG A 54 -11.17 -1.01 10.46
N PRO A 55 -12.51 -1.09 10.41
CA PRO A 55 -13.26 -0.57 9.28
C PRO A 55 -12.94 0.90 9.02
N ARG A 56 -12.84 1.26 7.74
CA ARG A 56 -12.58 2.62 7.28
C ARG A 56 -13.21 2.83 5.91
N ASP A 57 -13.43 4.09 5.57
CA ASP A 57 -13.83 4.48 4.22
C ASP A 57 -12.78 4.03 3.20
N PRO A 58 -13.20 3.51 2.03
CA PRO A 58 -12.27 3.17 0.96
C PRO A 58 -11.41 4.36 0.55
N PHE A 59 -10.14 4.08 0.25
CA PHE A 59 -9.21 5.06 -0.29
C PHE A 59 -9.79 5.67 -1.56
N PRO A 60 -9.76 7.00 -1.75
CA PRO A 60 -10.53 7.71 -2.77
C PRO A 60 -9.94 7.58 -4.20
N ILE A 61 -9.37 6.43 -4.53
CA ILE A 61 -8.84 6.10 -5.86
C ILE A 61 -9.68 4.97 -6.45
N GLY A 62 -10.26 5.22 -7.63
CA GLY A 62 -11.08 4.23 -8.34
C GLY A 62 -12.40 3.88 -7.63
N VAL A 63 -12.85 4.74 -6.71
CA VAL A 63 -14.16 4.61 -6.07
C VAL A 63 -15.20 5.29 -6.96
N VAL A 64 -16.29 4.60 -7.25
CA VAL A 64 -17.42 5.13 -8.02
C VAL A 64 -18.39 5.77 -7.04
N ASN A 65 -18.87 6.99 -7.34
CA ASN A 65 -19.85 7.64 -6.49
C ASN A 65 -21.17 6.86 -6.52
N ARG A 66 -21.91 6.88 -5.42
CA ARG A 66 -23.14 6.12 -5.32
C ARG A 66 -24.21 6.64 -6.27
N GLU A 67 -24.19 7.93 -6.54
CA GLU A 67 -25.09 8.64 -7.44
C GLU A 67 -24.86 8.17 -8.88
N ASP A 68 -23.60 8.01 -9.28
CA ASP A 68 -23.21 7.55 -10.60
C ASP A 68 -23.71 6.13 -10.88
N LEU A 69 -23.87 5.28 -9.84
CA LEU A 69 -24.41 3.92 -9.99
C LEU A 69 -25.87 3.88 -10.48
N PHE A 70 -26.62 4.98 -10.34
CA PHE A 70 -28.01 5.06 -10.79
C PHE A 70 -28.16 5.60 -12.21
N GLU A 71 -27.04 5.89 -12.90
CA GLU A 71 -27.08 6.32 -14.29
C GLU A 71 -27.71 5.23 -15.18
N PRO A 72 -28.71 5.56 -16.04
CA PRO A 72 -29.40 4.58 -16.88
C PRO A 72 -28.49 3.82 -17.86
N SER A 73 -27.27 4.30 -18.07
CA SER A 73 -26.25 3.67 -18.90
C SER A 73 -25.51 2.53 -18.19
N LEU A 74 -25.60 2.44 -16.86
CA LEU A 74 -24.99 1.36 -16.10
C LEU A 74 -25.96 0.16 -16.00
N VAL A 75 -25.38 -1.03 -16.08
CA VAL A 75 -26.13 -2.29 -15.99
C VAL A 75 -26.83 -2.41 -14.62
N PRO A 76 -28.03 -3.03 -14.54
CA PRO A 76 -28.83 -3.11 -13.31
C PRO A 76 -28.20 -3.98 -12.21
N THR A 77 -27.01 -4.54 -12.42
CA THR A 77 -26.30 -5.39 -11.47
C THR A 77 -24.91 -4.81 -11.23
N SER A 78 -24.68 -4.37 -9.98
CA SER A 78 -23.39 -3.86 -9.54
C SER A 78 -22.69 -4.90 -8.66
N LEU A 79 -21.39 -5.09 -8.89
CA LEU A 79 -20.55 -5.89 -8.01
C LEU A 79 -20.12 -5.04 -6.82
N VAL A 80 -20.39 -5.52 -5.61
CA VAL A 80 -20.00 -4.84 -4.37
C VAL A 80 -18.83 -5.61 -3.74
N ARG A 81 -17.80 -4.88 -3.31
CA ARG A 81 -16.69 -5.46 -2.55
C ARG A 81 -17.15 -5.75 -1.12
N ASP A 82 -16.65 -6.84 -0.56
CA ASP A 82 -16.75 -7.07 0.88
C ASP A 82 -16.09 -5.90 1.63
N THR A 83 -16.77 -5.40 2.66
CA THR A 83 -16.35 -4.27 3.48
C THR A 83 -15.70 -4.72 4.79
N GLU A 84 -15.65 -6.02 5.06
CA GLU A 84 -14.96 -6.53 6.23
C GLU A 84 -13.46 -6.16 6.15
N PRO A 85 -12.89 -5.57 7.23
CA PRO A 85 -11.49 -5.18 7.22
C PRO A 85 -10.60 -6.40 6.97
N CYS A 86 -9.70 -6.31 6.00
CA CYS A 86 -8.78 -7.38 5.73
C CYS A 86 -7.47 -6.89 5.14
N ALA A 87 -6.38 -7.57 5.49
CA ALA A 87 -5.09 -7.40 4.84
C ALA A 87 -5.05 -8.22 3.54
N ARG A 88 -4.75 -7.54 2.43
CA ARG A 88 -4.51 -8.14 1.12
C ARG A 88 -3.08 -8.60 0.92
N SER A 89 -2.12 -8.01 1.63
CA SER A 89 -0.71 -8.37 1.54
C SER A 89 0.04 -7.72 2.70
N VAL A 90 1.11 -8.38 3.14
CA VAL A 90 2.02 -7.86 4.17
C VAL A 90 3.46 -7.97 3.69
N SER A 91 4.29 -6.99 4.06
CA SER A 91 5.71 -6.98 3.73
C SER A 91 6.54 -6.30 4.82
N TRP A 92 7.77 -6.79 4.99
CA TRP A 92 8.70 -6.25 5.98
C TRP A 92 9.67 -5.26 5.34
N SER A 93 10.00 -4.19 6.05
CA SER A 93 11.16 -3.39 5.71
C SER A 93 12.46 -4.17 5.99
N GLN A 94 13.58 -3.61 5.54
CA GLN A 94 14.89 -4.02 6.04
C GLN A 94 15.04 -3.69 7.53
N GLN A 95 16.03 -4.31 8.16
CA GLN A 95 16.45 -3.99 9.51
C GLN A 95 16.91 -2.52 9.62
N GLY A 96 16.67 -1.88 10.77
CA GLY A 96 17.10 -0.50 11.03
C GLY A 96 16.02 0.57 10.85
N PHE A 97 14.84 0.20 10.36
CA PHE A 97 13.74 1.15 10.11
C PHE A 97 12.77 1.31 11.29
N ALA A 98 12.77 0.38 12.24
CA ALA A 98 11.98 0.45 13.46
C ALA A 98 12.86 0.74 14.70
N PRO A 99 12.28 1.10 15.86
CA PRO A 99 13.03 1.22 17.11
C PRO A 99 13.87 -0.02 17.40
N ASN A 100 14.99 0.16 18.10
CA ASN A 100 15.97 -0.90 18.40
C ASN A 100 16.56 -1.57 17.14
N SER A 101 16.62 -0.82 16.04
CA SER A 101 17.05 -1.32 14.72
C SER A 101 16.18 -2.48 14.20
N GLY A 102 14.90 -2.55 14.55
CA GLY A 102 13.99 -3.59 14.07
C GLY A 102 13.47 -3.35 12.64
N CYS A 103 12.56 -4.22 12.19
CA CYS A 103 11.81 -4.05 10.94
C CYS A 103 10.47 -3.33 11.18
N LEU A 104 10.03 -2.55 10.19
CA LEU A 104 8.65 -2.08 10.07
C LEU A 104 7.82 -3.09 9.28
N LEU A 105 6.54 -3.19 9.60
CA LEU A 105 5.57 -3.99 8.86
C LEU A 105 4.69 -3.09 8.00
N ALA A 106 4.72 -3.29 6.70
CA ALA A 106 3.75 -2.71 5.77
C ALA A 106 2.56 -3.65 5.59
N VAL A 107 1.35 -3.09 5.70
CA VAL A 107 0.09 -3.81 5.52
C VAL A 107 -0.74 -3.12 4.45
N CYS A 108 -0.99 -3.81 3.35
CA CYS A 108 -1.92 -3.37 2.32
C CYS A 108 -3.31 -3.92 2.61
N THR A 109 -4.31 -3.05 2.70
CA THR A 109 -5.67 -3.42 3.11
C THR A 109 -6.65 -3.45 1.92
N VAL A 110 -7.80 -4.11 2.10
CA VAL A 110 -8.85 -4.25 1.07
C VAL A 110 -9.52 -2.93 0.68
N ASP A 111 -9.58 -1.99 1.62
CA ASP A 111 -10.08 -0.63 1.44
C ASP A 111 -9.05 0.29 0.75
N GLY A 112 -7.86 -0.20 0.38
CA GLY A 112 -6.89 0.53 -0.45
C GLY A 112 -5.83 1.32 0.33
N HIS A 113 -5.76 1.16 1.65
CA HIS A 113 -4.70 1.78 2.45
C HIS A 113 -3.42 0.91 2.49
N VAL A 114 -2.28 1.59 2.58
CA VAL A 114 -0.98 0.98 2.89
C VAL A 114 -0.49 1.57 4.21
N ASN A 115 -0.59 0.79 5.26
CA ASN A 115 -0.28 1.20 6.63
C ASN A 115 1.09 0.68 7.03
N LEU A 116 1.91 1.52 7.67
CA LEU A 116 3.15 1.10 8.32
C LEU A 116 2.91 0.90 9.81
N TYR A 117 3.45 -0.19 10.34
CA TYR A 117 3.41 -0.55 11.74
C TYR A 117 4.82 -0.79 12.27
N ARG A 118 4.99 -0.54 13.56
CA ARG A 118 6.21 -0.86 14.32
C ARG A 118 5.87 -1.69 15.55
N PRO A 119 6.83 -2.42 16.13
CA PRO A 119 6.65 -3.05 17.43
C PRO A 119 6.32 -2.03 18.52
N PRO A 120 5.56 -2.44 19.56
CA PRO A 120 5.29 -1.62 20.73
C PRO A 120 6.58 -1.30 21.50
N VAL A 121 6.58 -0.17 22.22
CA VAL A 121 7.75 0.26 23.02
C VAL A 121 7.83 -0.51 24.34
N SER A 122 6.67 -0.95 24.86
CA SER A 122 6.54 -1.72 26.10
C SER A 122 6.49 -3.21 25.78
N GLU A 123 7.19 -4.03 26.56
CA GLU A 123 7.19 -5.49 26.43
C GLU A 123 5.87 -6.15 26.88
N PHE A 124 5.00 -5.40 27.57
CA PHE A 124 3.70 -5.88 28.06
C PHE A 124 2.53 -5.60 27.10
N CYS A 125 2.82 -4.99 25.95
CA CYS A 125 1.83 -4.68 24.93
C CYS A 125 2.15 -5.53 23.71
N ASP A 126 1.14 -6.20 23.18
CA ASP A 126 1.19 -7.00 21.96
C ASP A 126 0.66 -6.21 20.75
N ASP A 127 -0.06 -5.11 20.97
CA ASP A 127 -0.56 -4.25 19.91
C ASP A 127 0.54 -3.48 19.19
N TRP A 128 0.77 -3.83 17.93
CA TRP A 128 1.65 -3.11 17.04
C TRP A 128 1.08 -1.73 16.69
N VAL A 129 1.96 -0.73 16.68
CA VAL A 129 1.54 0.67 16.58
C VAL A 129 1.61 1.13 15.13
N LYS A 130 0.49 1.61 14.58
CA LYS A 130 0.47 2.28 13.27
C LYS A 130 1.29 3.57 13.35
N VAL A 131 2.29 3.71 12.49
CA VAL A 131 3.15 4.90 12.43
C VAL A 131 2.82 5.82 11.27
N ALA A 132 2.35 5.27 10.15
CA ALA A 132 2.02 6.05 8.97
C ALA A 132 0.97 5.36 8.10
N ASP A 133 0.31 6.16 7.27
CA ASP A 133 -0.52 5.72 6.15
C ASP A 133 0.13 6.24 4.87
N ILE A 134 0.84 5.37 4.17
CA ILE A 134 1.63 5.74 2.99
C ILE A 134 0.72 6.18 1.85
N SER A 135 -0.44 5.53 1.69
CA SER A 135 -1.44 5.92 0.69
C SER A 135 -1.84 7.38 0.91
N GLN A 136 -2.16 7.76 2.15
CA GLN A 136 -2.55 9.13 2.48
C GLN A 136 -1.40 10.14 2.30
N LEU A 137 -0.18 9.79 2.72
CA LEU A 137 0.99 10.66 2.53
C LEU A 137 1.24 10.94 1.04
N LEU A 138 1.19 9.89 0.22
CA LEU A 138 1.40 9.98 -1.22
C LEU A 138 0.28 10.78 -1.91
N PHE A 139 -0.98 10.54 -1.53
CA PHE A 139 -2.12 11.27 -2.07
C PHE A 139 -2.05 12.76 -1.75
N ASN A 140 -1.76 13.12 -0.49
CA ASN A 140 -1.58 14.51 -0.10
C ASN A 140 -0.43 15.17 -0.88
N TYR A 141 0.67 14.45 -1.10
CA TYR A 141 1.77 14.95 -1.92
C TYR A 141 1.32 15.24 -3.36
N TYR A 142 0.60 14.31 -4.00
CA TYR A 142 0.09 14.51 -5.36
C TYR A 142 -0.89 15.68 -5.47
N GLN A 143 -1.76 15.86 -4.48
CA GLN A 143 -2.63 17.03 -4.41
C GLN A 143 -1.84 18.33 -4.30
N ASN A 144 -0.76 18.34 -3.50
CA ASN A 144 0.05 19.54 -3.30
C ASN A 144 0.88 19.95 -4.54
N ILE A 145 1.15 19.01 -5.45
CA ILE A 145 1.86 19.30 -6.71
C ILE A 145 0.89 19.43 -7.90
N ASN A 146 -0.42 19.53 -7.65
CA ASN A 146 -1.47 19.64 -8.66
C ASN A 146 -1.40 18.54 -9.73
N PHE A 147 -1.04 17.32 -9.31
CA PHE A 147 -0.92 16.20 -10.24
C PHE A 147 -2.28 15.86 -10.84
N GLY A 148 -2.38 15.93 -12.16
CA GLY A 148 -3.62 15.63 -12.90
C GLY A 148 -4.56 16.83 -13.09
N GLU A 149 -4.18 18.03 -12.64
CA GLU A 149 -4.80 19.25 -13.16
C GLU A 149 -4.34 19.42 -14.62
N ASP A 150 -5.28 19.23 -15.55
CA ASP A 150 -5.10 19.68 -16.93
C ASP A 150 -5.15 21.21 -16.88
N ASP A 151 -4.00 21.87 -17.06
CA ASP A 151 -3.98 23.25 -17.52
C ASP A 151 -4.65 23.22 -18.90
N GLY A 152 -5.97 23.28 -18.92
CA GLY A 152 -6.75 23.30 -20.15
C GLY A 152 -6.23 24.37 -21.09
N PRO A 153 -6.63 24.35 -22.37
CA PRO A 153 -6.12 25.24 -23.42
C PRO A 153 -6.37 26.75 -23.21
N ASP A 154 -6.75 27.22 -22.01
CA ASP A 154 -6.95 28.62 -21.69
C ASP A 154 -5.67 29.38 -21.30
N SER A 155 -4.51 28.73 -21.32
CA SER A 155 -3.20 29.37 -21.10
C SER A 155 -2.38 29.56 -22.39
N PHE A 156 -3.03 29.88 -23.52
CA PHE A 156 -2.29 30.55 -24.60
C PHE A 156 -2.09 32.02 -24.23
N PRO A 157 -0.86 32.54 -24.11
CA PRO A 157 -0.64 33.97 -24.13
C PRO A 157 -1.23 34.47 -25.45
N GLN A 158 -2.17 35.41 -25.39
CA GLN A 158 -2.68 36.08 -26.57
C GLN A 158 -1.57 37.03 -27.08
N GLU A 159 -0.53 36.45 -27.68
CA GLU A 159 0.50 37.17 -28.39
C GLU A 159 -0.16 37.74 -29.64
N LYS A 160 -0.43 39.05 -29.59
CA LYS A 160 -0.80 39.80 -30.78
C LYS A 160 0.30 39.58 -31.81
N ALA A 161 -0.03 38.87 -32.87
CA ALA A 161 0.83 38.65 -34.00
C ALA A 161 1.48 39.96 -34.45
N ASN A 162 2.80 40.03 -34.34
CA ASN A 162 3.62 40.88 -35.19
C ASN A 162 4.97 40.21 -35.44
N ILE A 163 5.01 39.47 -36.55
CA ILE A 163 6.08 39.38 -37.55
C ILE A 163 7.54 39.40 -37.02
N ASP A 164 8.18 38.23 -37.16
CA ASP A 164 9.49 37.94 -37.78
C ASP A 164 10.54 37.13 -36.97
N HIS A 165 10.95 36.02 -37.62
CA HIS A 165 12.29 35.38 -37.64
C HIS A 165 12.75 34.35 -36.56
N ALA A 166 12.87 33.09 -37.05
CA ALA A 166 13.93 32.07 -36.82
C ALA A 166 14.04 31.31 -35.46
N PRO A 167 14.58 30.06 -35.45
CA PRO A 167 14.20 29.02 -34.49
C PRO A 167 15.13 28.96 -33.27
N GLN A 168 14.58 28.68 -32.08
CA GLN A 168 15.36 28.28 -30.91
C GLN A 168 14.80 27.04 -30.22
N ASP A 169 15.76 26.20 -29.83
CA ASP A 169 15.79 24.94 -29.10
C ASP A 169 14.57 24.52 -28.25
N MET A 170 14.15 23.27 -28.45
CA MET A 170 13.27 22.51 -27.56
C MET A 170 14.04 21.99 -26.33
N PRO A 171 13.58 22.24 -25.09
CA PRO A 171 14.00 21.45 -23.94
C PRO A 171 13.25 20.12 -23.92
N VAL A 172 14.00 19.05 -23.65
CA VAL A 172 13.53 17.67 -23.57
C VAL A 172 12.45 17.53 -22.48
N ASN A 173 11.27 17.07 -22.89
CA ASN A 173 10.12 16.83 -22.02
C ASN A 173 10.27 15.46 -21.32
N CYS A 174 10.55 15.47 -20.02
CA CYS A 174 10.65 14.28 -19.16
C CYS A 174 9.29 13.60 -18.85
N LYS A 175 8.31 13.64 -19.76
CA LYS A 175 6.98 13.04 -19.55
C LYS A 175 6.89 11.53 -19.87
N ASN A 176 7.98 10.89 -20.29
CA ASN A 176 7.95 9.47 -20.70
C ASN A 176 8.76 8.50 -19.82
N LEU A 177 9.24 8.91 -18.65
CA LEU A 177 9.71 7.93 -17.66
C LEU A 177 8.49 7.43 -16.86
N PHE A 178 8.37 6.11 -16.68
CA PHE A 178 7.30 5.39 -15.97
C PHE A 178 6.21 4.71 -16.80
N LEU A 179 6.43 4.44 -18.09
CA LEU A 179 5.74 3.31 -18.76
C LEU A 179 6.66 2.31 -19.48
N ALA A 180 7.98 2.38 -19.25
CA ALA A 180 8.96 1.45 -19.84
C ALA A 180 9.77 0.70 -18.75
N GLY A 181 9.07 0.18 -17.73
CA GLY A 181 9.68 -0.58 -16.62
C GLY A 181 9.11 -1.99 -16.43
N VAL A 182 8.29 -2.46 -17.36
CA VAL A 182 7.78 -3.84 -17.42
C VAL A 182 7.79 -4.18 -18.91
N LEU A 183 8.47 -5.28 -19.26
CA LEU A 183 8.81 -5.73 -20.63
C LEU A 183 10.19 -5.26 -21.13
N ASP A 184 11.25 -5.77 -20.51
CA ASP A 184 12.37 -6.34 -21.28
C ASP A 184 12.91 -7.55 -20.51
N GLY A 185 12.36 -8.71 -20.85
CA GLY A 185 13.10 -9.95 -20.73
C GLY A 185 13.86 -10.15 -22.02
N GLU A 186 15.19 -10.03 -21.99
CA GLU A 186 16.04 -10.61 -23.03
C GLU A 186 16.94 -11.70 -22.48
N LYS A 187 16.96 -12.76 -23.28
CA LYS A 187 17.80 -13.94 -23.19
C LYS A 187 19.24 -13.59 -23.59
N GLY A 188 20.20 -14.23 -22.93
CA GLY A 188 21.24 -14.99 -23.64
C GLY A 188 22.64 -14.37 -23.84
N SER A 189 23.59 -15.07 -23.21
CA SER A 189 24.93 -15.44 -23.69
C SER A 189 26.12 -14.47 -23.50
N GLN A 190 26.99 -14.81 -22.54
CA GLN A 190 28.27 -15.51 -22.79
C GLN A 190 28.69 -16.30 -21.55
#